data_AF-A0A9D4AFB7-F1
#
_entry.id   AF-A0A9D4AFB7-F1
#
_cell.length_a   1.000
_cell.length_b   1.000
_cell.length_c   1.000
_cell.angle_alpha   90.00
_cell.angle_beta   90.00
_cell.angle_gamma   90.00
#
_symmetry.space_group_name_H-M   'P 1'
#
loop_
_entity.id
_entity.type
_entity.pdbx_description
1 polymer ?
#
loop_
_entity_poly.entity_id
_entity_poly.type
_entity_poly.pdbx_seq_one_letter_code
_entity_poly.pdbx_strand_id
1 'polypeptide(L)'
;MFFLFTVLNVAYVMDPNLQPVKDPTPNANSEEITKVAKLKKKREEDNFACQGHIFNTLSDQLYDLYIILHSKCSIMDQVHELQVLVSRLCDLKVVIPELLQVGDIISKLPSSWNNHQKKLLHMANDFIVEKLLMHLCIEEETRKRDAVYLS
;
A
#
# COMPACT_ATOMS: atom_id res chain seq x y z
N MET A 1 13.08 11.95 -1.15
CA MET A 1 11.93 11.41 -1.91
C MET A 1 12.11 11.52 -3.42
N PHE A 2 12.34 12.72 -3.99
CA PHE A 2 12.52 12.91 -5.45
C PHE A 2 13.65 12.04 -6.06
N PHE A 3 14.77 11.89 -5.35
CA PHE A 3 15.90 11.05 -5.78
C PHE A 3 15.51 9.58 -6.02
N LEU A 4 14.65 9.00 -5.18
CA LEU A 4 14.19 7.61 -5.34
C LEU A 4 13.28 7.46 -6.56
N PHE A 5 12.39 8.42 -6.81
CA PHE A 5 11.55 8.42 -8.02
C PHE A 5 12.38 8.57 -9.30
N THR A 6 13.51 9.26 -9.24
CA THR A 6 14.47 9.34 -10.35
C THR A 6 15.19 8.00 -10.57
N VAL A 7 15.63 7.33 -9.49
CA VAL A 7 16.27 6.00 -9.57
C VAL A 7 15.32 4.93 -10.12
N LEU A 8 14.04 5.00 -9.73
CA LEU A 8 12.98 4.12 -10.23
C LEU A 8 12.45 4.52 -11.61
N ASN A 9 12.94 5.63 -12.18
CA ASN A 9 12.53 6.17 -13.48
C ASN A 9 11.02 6.50 -13.61
N VAL A 10 10.37 6.79 -12.48
CA VAL A 10 8.94 7.12 -12.40
C VAL A 10 8.68 8.59 -12.06
N ALA A 11 9.73 9.40 -11.91
CA ALA A 11 9.63 10.83 -11.58
C ALA A 11 8.72 11.63 -12.52
N TYR A 12 8.62 11.22 -13.80
CA TYR A 12 7.76 11.87 -14.80
C TYR A 12 6.27 11.73 -14.50
N VAL A 13 5.87 10.72 -13.70
CA VAL A 13 4.46 10.53 -13.29
C VAL A 13 3.98 11.66 -12.38
N MET A 14 4.90 12.29 -11.64
CA MET A 14 4.60 13.41 -10.76
C MET A 14 4.52 14.76 -11.49
N ASP A 15 4.77 14.81 -12.81
CA ASP A 15 4.74 16.05 -13.58
C ASP A 15 3.29 16.54 -13.75
N PRO A 16 2.90 17.69 -13.17
CA PRO A 16 1.55 18.23 -13.32
C PRO A 16 1.20 18.63 -14.76
N ASN A 17 2.19 18.71 -15.66
CA ASN A 17 1.99 19.02 -17.08
C ASN A 17 1.96 17.76 -17.97
N LEU A 18 1.97 16.56 -17.37
CA LEU A 18 2.01 15.32 -18.14
C LEU A 18 0.76 15.18 -19.01
N GLN A 19 0.94 15.19 -20.34
CA GLN A 19 -0.20 15.08 -21.25
C GLN A 19 -0.88 13.71 -21.14
N PRO A 20 -2.23 13.65 -21.22
CA PRO A 20 -2.96 12.40 -21.35
C PRO A 20 -2.52 11.62 -22.60
N VAL A 21 -2.32 10.31 -22.47
CA VAL A 21 -2.06 9.46 -23.64
C VAL A 21 -3.33 9.42 -24.49
N LYS A 22 -3.30 10.07 -25.66
CA LYS A 22 -4.44 10.13 -26.59
C LYS A 22 -4.82 8.73 -27.06
N ASP A 23 -6.13 8.49 -27.22
CA ASP A 23 -6.63 7.27 -27.83
C ASP A 23 -6.22 7.18 -29.31
N PRO A 24 -6.03 5.96 -29.84
CA PRO A 24 -5.73 5.77 -31.25
C PRO A 24 -6.83 6.41 -32.11
N THR A 25 -6.44 7.16 -33.14
CA THR A 25 -7.40 7.67 -34.13
C THR A 25 -8.03 6.50 -34.90
N PRO A 26 -9.25 6.65 -35.44
CA PRO A 26 -9.91 5.58 -36.21
C PRO A 26 -9.13 5.11 -37.45
N ASN A 27 -8.14 5.87 -37.92
CA ASN A 27 -7.26 5.52 -39.03
C ASN A 27 -5.85 5.06 -38.60
N ALA A 28 -5.59 4.94 -37.29
CA ALA A 28 -4.27 4.63 -36.77
C ALA A 28 -3.83 3.24 -37.24
N ASN A 29 -2.56 3.11 -37.63
CA ASN A 29 -2.05 1.83 -38.06
C ASN A 29 -1.88 0.87 -36.87
N SER A 30 -1.82 -0.44 -37.13
CA SER A 30 -1.68 -1.49 -36.10
C SER A 30 -0.46 -1.27 -35.18
N GLU A 31 0.62 -0.69 -35.72
CA GLU A 31 1.84 -0.42 -34.97
C GLU A 31 1.67 0.75 -33.98
N GLU A 32 0.96 1.80 -34.36
CA GLU A 32 0.59 2.95 -33.52
C GLU A 32 -0.35 2.54 -32.39
N ILE A 33 -1.36 1.73 -32.68
CA ILE A 33 -2.27 1.16 -31.67
C ILE A 33 -1.47 0.36 -30.63
N THR A 34 -0.53 -0.47 -31.08
CA THR A 34 0.31 -1.29 -30.21
C THR A 34 1.25 -0.43 -29.34
N LYS A 35 1.83 0.64 -29.91
CA LYS A 35 2.70 1.58 -29.18
C LYS A 35 1.92 2.34 -28.10
N VAL A 36 0.72 2.84 -28.43
CA VAL A 36 -0.16 3.53 -27.48
C VAL A 36 -0.58 2.61 -26.34
N ALA A 37 -0.96 1.36 -26.63
CA ALA A 37 -1.34 0.39 -25.61
C ALA A 37 -0.17 0.06 -24.65
N LYS A 38 1.04 -0.16 -25.19
CA LYS A 38 2.25 -0.40 -24.37
C LYS A 38 2.59 0.81 -23.49
N LEU A 39 2.47 2.02 -24.03
CA LEU A 39 2.72 3.26 -23.27
C LEU A 39 1.70 3.45 -22.14
N LYS A 40 0.40 3.19 -22.38
CA LYS A 40 -0.63 3.26 -21.35
C LYS A 40 -0.37 2.26 -20.22
N LYS A 41 -0.10 1.00 -20.58
CA LYS A 41 0.22 -0.05 -19.60
C LYS A 41 1.43 0.31 -18.74
N LYS A 42 2.51 0.78 -19.38
CA LYS A 42 3.71 1.23 -18.66
C LYS A 42 3.41 2.38 -17.70
N ARG A 43 2.64 3.38 -18.14
CA ARG A 43 2.25 4.51 -17.28
C ARG A 43 1.46 4.04 -16.05
N GLU A 44 0.59 3.06 -16.22
CA GLU A 44 -0.23 2.49 -15.15
C GLU A 44 0.62 1.75 -14.11
N GLU A 45 1.59 0.94 -14.58
CA GLU A 45 2.60 0.28 -13.74
C GLU A 45 3.48 1.29 -12.99
N ASP A 46 3.97 2.32 -13.68
CA ASP A 46 4.80 3.39 -13.09
C ASP A 46 4.01 4.20 -12.05
N ASN A 47 2.72 4.44 -12.29
CA ASN A 47 1.84 5.12 -11.35
C ASN A 47 1.60 4.29 -10.09
N PHE A 48 1.35 2.98 -10.25
CA PHE A 48 1.24 2.06 -9.13
C PHE A 48 2.52 2.04 -8.28
N ALA A 49 3.69 1.98 -8.92
CA ALA A 49 4.98 2.03 -8.23
C ALA A 49 5.17 3.35 -7.47
N CYS A 50 4.88 4.49 -8.10
CA CYS A 50 4.93 5.81 -7.48
C CYS A 50 4.05 5.89 -6.22
N GLN A 51 2.79 5.47 -6.34
CA GLN A 51 1.83 5.47 -5.23
C GLN A 51 2.30 4.56 -4.10
N GLY A 52 2.77 3.35 -4.41
CA GLY A 52 3.33 2.43 -3.41
C GLY A 52 4.53 3.02 -2.68
N HIS A 53 5.44 3.70 -3.38
CA HIS A 53 6.59 4.33 -2.73
C HIS A 53 6.24 5.53 -1.86
N ILE A 54 5.29 6.38 -2.28
CA ILE A 54 4.79 7.47 -1.43
C ILE A 54 4.17 6.88 -0.18
N PHE A 55 3.27 5.92 -0.35
CA PHE A 55 2.56 5.29 0.75
C PHE A 55 3.52 4.63 1.73
N ASN A 56 4.46 3.80 1.25
CA ASN A 56 5.46 3.16 2.10
C ASN A 56 6.33 4.19 2.83
N THR A 57 6.79 5.25 2.17
CA THR A 57 7.63 6.26 2.85
C THR A 57 6.85 6.99 3.95
N LEU A 58 5.60 7.37 3.69
CA LEU A 58 4.74 8.03 4.67
C LEU A 58 4.38 7.07 5.81
N SER A 59 4.03 5.83 5.49
CA SER A 59 3.76 4.74 6.41
C SER A 59 4.97 4.48 7.30
N ASP A 60 6.17 4.31 6.73
CA ASP A 60 7.43 4.12 7.44
C ASP A 60 7.71 5.25 8.44
N GLN A 61 7.61 6.51 7.99
CA GLN A 61 7.89 7.66 8.86
C GLN A 61 6.89 7.78 10.00
N LEU A 62 5.62 7.47 9.76
CA LEU A 62 4.57 7.49 10.79
C LEU A 62 4.70 6.30 11.74
N TYR A 63 5.00 5.12 11.22
CA TYR A 63 5.19 3.90 12.00
C TYR A 63 6.45 3.97 12.86
N ASP A 64 7.55 4.53 12.35
CA ASP A 64 8.77 4.77 13.13
C ASP A 64 8.52 5.80 14.25
N LEU A 65 7.86 6.92 13.94
CA LEU A 65 7.47 7.92 14.94
C LEU A 65 6.54 7.33 16.00
N TYR A 66 5.63 6.44 15.58
CA TYR A 66 4.67 5.76 16.43
C TYR A 66 5.30 4.69 17.31
N ILE A 67 6.15 3.79 16.77
CA ILE A 67 6.91 2.80 17.56
C ILE A 67 7.69 3.51 18.67
N ILE A 68 8.24 4.68 18.36
CA ILE A 68 8.98 5.52 19.31
C ILE A 68 8.05 6.14 20.39
N LEU A 69 6.85 6.61 20.04
CA LEU A 69 5.91 7.22 21.00
C LEU A 69 5.01 6.22 21.75
N HIS A 70 4.66 5.09 21.15
CA HIS A 70 3.51 4.25 21.48
C HIS A 70 3.84 2.75 21.50
N SER A 71 5.02 2.36 21.98
CA SER A 71 5.42 0.96 22.22
C SER A 71 4.49 0.14 23.16
N LYS A 72 3.36 0.71 23.60
CA LYS A 72 2.32 0.12 24.44
C LYS A 72 0.91 0.06 23.80
N CYS A 73 0.71 0.53 22.57
CA CYS A 73 -0.62 0.55 21.94
C CYS A 73 -0.95 -0.76 21.20
N SER A 74 -2.25 -1.04 21.02
CA SER A 74 -2.73 -2.28 20.39
C SER A 74 -2.46 -2.29 18.88
N ILE A 75 -2.46 -3.48 18.27
CA ILE A 75 -2.32 -3.62 16.81
C ILE A 75 -3.48 -2.95 16.10
N MET A 76 -4.69 -3.02 16.67
CA MET A 76 -5.86 -2.36 16.09
C MET A 76 -5.75 -0.83 16.08
N ASP A 77 -5.13 -0.22 17.10
CA ASP A 77 -4.89 1.23 17.12
C ASP A 77 -3.94 1.63 15.97
N GLN A 78 -2.89 0.84 15.75
CA GLN A 78 -1.92 1.07 14.65
C GLN A 78 -2.58 1.00 13.28
N VAL A 79 -3.42 -0.01 13.08
CA VAL A 79 -4.12 -0.19 11.81
C VAL A 79 -5.16 0.90 11.58
N HIS A 80 -5.86 1.34 12.64
CA HIS A 80 -6.80 2.45 12.54
C HIS A 80 -6.12 3.75 12.11
N GLU A 81 -4.94 4.06 12.66
CA GLU A 81 -4.20 5.26 12.26
C GLU A 81 -3.71 5.19 10.80
N LEU A 82 -3.22 4.03 10.35
CA LEU A 82 -2.88 3.81 8.94
C LEU A 82 -4.09 4.05 8.03
N GLN A 83 -5.29 3.61 8.42
CA GLN A 83 -6.51 3.88 7.67
C GLN A 83 -6.86 5.37 7.63
N VAL A 84 -6.68 6.11 8.72
CA VAL A 84 -6.88 7.57 8.75
C VAL A 84 -5.93 8.27 7.77
N LEU A 85 -4.69 7.79 7.63
CA LEU A 85 -3.73 8.33 6.67
C LEU A 85 -4.12 8.01 5.23
N VAL A 86 -4.55 6.77 4.96
CA VAL A 86 -5.10 6.40 3.65
C VAL A 86 -6.28 7.30 3.29
N SER A 87 -7.20 7.57 4.23
CA SER A 87 -8.32 8.48 4.00
C SER A 87 -7.86 9.90 3.67
N ARG A 88 -6.87 10.44 4.39
CA ARG A 88 -6.29 11.76 4.09
C ARG A 88 -5.60 11.82 2.73
N LEU A 89 -4.98 10.71 2.29
CA LEU A 89 -4.39 10.61 0.95
C LEU A 89 -5.46 10.54 -0.15
N CYS A 90 -6.58 9.86 0.12
CA CYS A 90 -7.76 9.89 -0.75
C CYS A 90 -8.33 11.31 -0.90
N ASP A 91 -8.38 12.10 0.17
CA ASP A 91 -8.79 13.52 0.11
C ASP A 91 -7.88 14.35 -0.80
N LEU A 92 -6.60 13.99 -0.89
CA LEU A 92 -5.61 14.58 -1.79
C LEU A 92 -5.64 13.99 -3.22
N LYS A 93 -6.67 13.20 -3.57
CA LYS A 93 -6.83 12.47 -4.83
C LYS A 93 -5.77 11.40 -5.12
N VAL A 94 -5.05 10.95 -4.08
CA VAL A 94 -4.13 9.82 -4.17
C VAL A 94 -4.90 8.56 -3.74
N VAL A 95 -5.49 7.87 -4.71
CA VAL A 95 -6.17 6.58 -4.46
C VAL A 95 -5.13 5.49 -4.33
N ILE A 96 -5.13 4.79 -3.19
CA ILE A 96 -4.19 3.71 -2.90
C ILE A 96 -4.88 2.36 -3.14
N PRO A 97 -4.38 1.54 -4.07
CA PRO A 97 -4.89 0.19 -4.31
C PRO A 97 -5.00 -0.65 -3.03
N GLU A 98 -6.10 -1.38 -2.89
CA GLU A 98 -6.40 -2.18 -1.70
C GLU A 98 -5.34 -3.26 -1.42
N LEU A 99 -4.80 -3.87 -2.48
CA LEU A 99 -3.69 -4.83 -2.40
C LEU A 99 -2.43 -4.23 -1.77
N LEU A 100 -2.13 -2.95 -2.06
CA LEU A 100 -0.98 -2.27 -1.46
C LEU A 100 -1.21 -2.00 0.02
N GLN A 101 -2.43 -1.60 0.40
CA GLN A 101 -2.79 -1.40 1.80
C GLN A 101 -2.67 -2.72 2.60
N VAL A 102 -3.20 -3.82 2.06
CA VAL A 102 -3.10 -5.16 2.66
C VAL A 102 -1.64 -5.59 2.81
N GLY A 103 -0.84 -5.45 1.76
CA GLY A 103 0.58 -5.82 1.78
C GLY A 103 1.39 -5.02 2.79
N ASP A 104 1.19 -3.70 2.85
CA ASP A 104 1.91 -2.83 3.78
C ASP A 104 1.55 -3.17 5.24
N ILE A 105 0.25 -3.27 5.56
CA ILE A 105 -0.22 -3.65 6.91
C ILE A 105 0.39 -4.98 7.35
N ILE A 106 0.38 -6.01 6.49
CA ILE A 106 0.97 -7.31 6.80
C ILE A 106 2.48 -7.18 7.02
N SER A 107 3.18 -6.43 6.18
CA SER A 107 4.64 -6.25 6.29
C SER A 107 5.06 -5.54 7.58
N LYS A 108 4.18 -4.68 8.12
CA LYS A 108 4.42 -3.88 9.32
C LYS A 108 4.09 -4.58 10.64
N LEU A 109 3.45 -5.75 10.60
CA LEU A 109 3.15 -6.52 11.81
C LEU A 109 4.42 -6.76 12.66
N PRO A 110 4.33 -6.66 13.99
CA PRO A 110 5.50 -6.83 14.86
C PRO A 110 6.07 -8.25 14.79
N SER A 111 7.34 -8.39 15.16
CA SER A 111 8.06 -9.68 15.11
C SER A 111 7.38 -10.80 15.92
N SER A 112 6.63 -10.46 16.97
CA SER A 112 5.82 -11.41 17.74
C SER A 112 4.69 -12.06 16.92
N TRP A 113 4.33 -11.50 15.77
CA TRP A 113 3.32 -11.99 14.83
C TRP A 113 3.89 -12.68 13.58
N ASN A 114 5.21 -12.86 13.48
CA ASN A 114 5.89 -13.35 12.27
C ASN A 114 5.28 -14.66 11.69
N ASN A 115 4.87 -15.60 12.55
CA ASN A 115 4.21 -16.84 12.10
C ASN A 115 2.84 -16.57 11.47
N HIS A 116 2.07 -15.62 12.00
CA HIS A 116 0.77 -15.23 11.45
C HIS A 116 0.95 -14.35 10.20
N GLN A 117 1.92 -13.45 10.20
CA GLN A 117 2.33 -12.64 9.06
C GLN A 117 2.64 -13.49 7.82
N LYS A 118 3.43 -14.57 7.97
CA LYS A 118 3.71 -15.50 6.86
C LYS A 118 2.45 -16.14 6.30
N LYS A 119 1.52 -16.56 7.17
CA LYS A 119 0.22 -17.12 6.74
C LYS A 119 -0.59 -16.10 5.95
N LEU A 120 -0.62 -14.85 6.41
CA LEU A 120 -1.32 -13.76 5.73
C LEU A 120 -0.69 -13.44 4.38
N LEU A 121 0.64 -13.44 4.26
CA LEU A 121 1.35 -13.23 3.00
C LEU A 121 0.98 -14.27 1.94
N HIS A 122 0.84 -15.55 2.32
CA HIS A 122 0.42 -16.60 1.41
C HIS A 122 -1.02 -16.44 0.90
N MET A 123 -1.84 -15.67 1.61
CA MET A 123 -3.25 -15.42 1.30
C MET A 123 -3.49 -13.96 0.88
N ALA A 124 -2.44 -13.14 0.73
CA ALA A 124 -2.52 -11.69 0.59
C ALA A 124 -3.30 -11.25 -0.67
N ASN A 125 -3.25 -12.03 -1.75
CA ASN A 125 -3.97 -11.74 -2.99
C ASN A 125 -5.50 -11.93 -2.86
N ASP A 126 -5.97 -12.62 -1.82
CA ASP A 126 -7.39 -12.94 -1.59
C ASP A 126 -8.03 -12.08 -0.48
N PHE A 127 -7.28 -11.09 0.02
CA PHE A 127 -7.74 -10.18 1.07
C PHE A 127 -8.18 -8.83 0.51
N ILE A 128 -9.37 -8.43 0.92
CA ILE A 128 -9.79 -7.02 1.01
C ILE A 128 -9.38 -6.49 2.39
N VAL A 129 -9.22 -5.17 2.52
CA VAL A 129 -8.75 -4.52 3.76
C VAL A 129 -9.65 -4.93 4.92
N GLU A 130 -10.97 -4.85 4.79
CA GLU A 130 -11.92 -5.24 5.86
C GLU A 130 -11.70 -6.66 6.38
N LYS A 131 -11.47 -7.61 5.47
CA LYS A 131 -11.25 -9.01 5.82
C LYS A 131 -9.93 -9.18 6.57
N LEU A 132 -8.86 -8.49 6.15
CA LEU A 132 -7.59 -8.47 6.87
C LEU A 132 -7.77 -7.92 8.29
N LEU A 133 -8.48 -6.80 8.47
CA LEU A 133 -8.73 -6.21 9.79
C LEU A 133 -9.42 -7.19 10.74
N MET A 134 -10.44 -7.89 10.22
CA MET A 134 -11.16 -8.88 11.01
C MET A 134 -10.24 -10.02 11.47
N HIS A 135 -9.37 -10.53 10.60
CA HIS A 135 -8.38 -11.54 10.96
C HIS A 135 -7.40 -11.05 12.04
N LEU A 136 -6.91 -9.82 11.89
CA LEU A 136 -6.01 -9.20 12.86
C LEU A 136 -6.67 -9.03 14.23
N CYS A 137 -7.92 -8.56 14.27
CA CYS A 137 -8.69 -8.42 15.51
C CYS A 137 -8.85 -9.76 16.24
N ILE A 138 -9.25 -10.81 15.52
CA ILE A 138 -9.44 -12.16 16.10
C ILE A 138 -8.14 -12.73 16.66
N GLU A 139 -7.04 -12.60 15.91
CA GLU A 139 -5.73 -13.08 16.34
C GLU A 139 -5.22 -12.30 17.57
N GLU A 140 -5.44 -10.98 17.62
CA GLU A 140 -5.05 -10.15 18.75
C GLU A 140 -5.80 -10.56 20.03
N GLU A 141 -7.11 -10.76 19.95
CA GLU A 141 -7.94 -11.21 21.06
C GLU A 141 -7.61 -12.65 21.50
N THR A 142 -7.17 -13.50 20.57
CA THR A 142 -6.72 -14.86 20.89
C THR A 142 -5.42 -14.82 21.67
N ARG A 143 -4.45 -14.01 21.24
CA ARG A 143 -3.17 -13.81 21.95
C ARG A 143 -3.34 -13.19 23.32
N LYS A 144 -4.23 -12.22 23.47
CA LYS A 144 -4.56 -11.64 24.79
C LYS A 144 -5.08 -12.72 25.74
N ARG A 145 -5.99 -13.58 25.29
CA ARG A 145 -6.51 -14.69 26.09
C ARG A 145 -5.42 -15.69 26.45
N ASP A 146 -4.62 -16.13 25.49
CA ASP A 146 -3.53 -17.09 25.73
C ASP A 146 -2.48 -16.56 26.72
N ALA A 147 -2.18 -15.26 26.67
CA ALA A 147 -1.29 -14.61 27.62
C ALA A 147 -1.84 -14.60 29.06
N VAL A 148 -3.16 -14.52 29.24
CA VAL A 148 -3.82 -14.59 30.55
C VAL A 148 -3.83 -16.00 31.12
N TYR A 149 -3.87 -17.05 30.29
CA TYR A 149 -3.82 -18.44 30.75
C TYR A 149 -2.40 -18.93 31.09
N LEU A 150 -1.37 -18.20 30.67
CA LEU A 150 0.04 -18.52 30.89
C LEU A 150 0.70 -17.65 31.99
N SER A 151 -0.05 -16.72 32.61
CA SER A 151 0.37 -15.87 33.72
C SER A 151 -0.17 -16.37 35.06
#